data_AF-A0A973JWK3-F1
#
_entry.id   AF-A0A973JWK3-F1
#
_cell.length_a   1.000
_cell.length_b   1.000
_cell.length_c   1.000
_cell.angle_alpha   90.00
_cell.angle_beta   90.00
_cell.angle_gamma   90.00
#
_symmetry.space_group_name_H-M   'P 1'
#
loop_
_entity.id
_entity.type
_entity.pdbx_description
1 polymer ?
#
loop_
_entity_poly.entity_id
_entity_poly.type
_entity_poly.pdbx_seq_one_letter_code
_entity_poly.pdbx_strand_id
1 'polypeptide(L)'
;MDDAQLFITAARQAGYSPDAAAATLAWARGCLGDPTLPPRLYIFRSGGGGGGGAAAPARPRVLLAFRSADTALSFAQATGLGAAPRLAAMELGQLLAALIQRPTISALLVASEVEGRLRAGLPDGSRIERATLLDQLQIADCRL
;
A
#
# COMPACT_ATOMS: atom_id res chain seq x y z
N MET A 1 -1.00 14.86 12.75
CA MET A 1 0.17 14.72 11.88
C MET A 1 -0.37 14.35 10.51
N ASP A 2 -0.18 15.21 9.53
CA ASP A 2 -0.81 15.12 8.22
C ASP A 2 -0.24 13.97 7.38
N ASP A 3 -1.10 13.28 6.62
CA ASP A 3 -0.74 12.15 5.72
C ASP A 3 0.45 12.46 4.81
N ALA A 4 0.38 13.62 4.15
CA ALA A 4 1.43 14.09 3.25
C ALA A 4 2.75 14.30 4.01
N GLN A 5 2.68 14.81 5.23
CA GLN A 5 3.86 15.06 6.06
C GLN A 5 4.57 13.77 6.48
N LEU A 6 3.81 12.69 6.72
CA LEU A 6 4.36 11.36 7.00
C LEU A 6 5.14 10.82 5.80
N PHE A 7 4.57 10.94 4.59
CA PHE A 7 5.26 10.54 3.37
C PHE A 7 6.51 11.37 3.09
N ILE A 8 6.40 12.69 3.17
CA ILE A 8 7.52 13.63 2.97
C ILE A 8 8.64 13.31 3.96
N THR A 9 8.31 13.05 5.23
CA THR A 9 9.30 12.69 6.25
C THR A 9 10.02 11.38 5.90
N ALA A 10 9.28 10.36 5.46
CA ALA A 10 9.86 9.08 5.06
C ALA A 10 10.76 9.21 3.80
N ALA A 11 10.33 10.00 2.82
CA ALA A 11 11.11 10.27 1.61
C ALA A 11 12.42 11.01 1.93
N ARG A 12 12.35 12.02 2.82
CA ARG A 12 13.54 12.74 3.32
C ARG A 12 14.52 11.82 4.03
N GLN A 13 14.02 10.91 4.87
CA GLN A 13 14.86 9.91 5.53
C GLN A 13 15.54 8.95 4.54
N ALA A 14 14.94 8.75 3.36
CA ALA A 14 15.50 7.98 2.27
C ALA A 14 16.40 8.79 1.32
N GLY A 15 16.60 10.10 1.58
CA GLY A 15 17.50 10.97 0.83
C GLY A 15 16.85 11.83 -0.26
N TYR A 16 15.52 11.83 -0.40
CA TYR A 16 14.82 12.61 -1.42
C TYR A 16 14.35 13.98 -0.90
N SER A 17 14.22 14.96 -1.79
CA SER A 17 13.68 16.28 -1.47
C SER A 17 12.19 16.24 -1.10
N PRO A 18 11.71 17.21 -0.30
CA PRO A 18 10.29 17.31 0.05
C PRO A 18 9.40 17.60 -1.16
N ASP A 19 9.88 18.37 -2.14
CA ASP A 19 9.13 18.69 -3.35
C ASP A 19 8.99 17.46 -4.27
N ALA A 20 10.04 16.63 -4.39
CA ALA A 20 9.96 15.34 -5.08
C ALA A 20 8.93 14.40 -4.41
N ALA A 21 8.88 14.40 -3.08
CA ALA A 21 7.88 13.63 -2.34
C ALA A 21 6.46 14.16 -2.58
N ALA A 22 6.25 15.48 -2.58
CA ALA A 22 4.95 16.07 -2.87
C ALA A 22 4.46 15.73 -4.30
N ALA A 23 5.34 15.86 -5.30
CA ALA A 23 5.05 15.50 -6.68
C ALA A 23 4.75 14.00 -6.85
N THR A 24 5.50 13.15 -6.17
CA THR A 24 5.28 11.70 -6.20
C THR A 24 3.97 11.29 -5.52
N LEU A 25 3.59 11.95 -4.42
CA LEU A 25 2.29 11.73 -3.78
C LEU A 25 1.13 12.11 -4.71
N ALA A 26 1.24 13.23 -5.44
CA ALA A 26 0.26 13.63 -6.44
C ALA A 26 0.17 12.62 -7.60
N TRP A 27 1.32 12.16 -8.10
CA TRP A 27 1.39 11.09 -9.10
C TRP A 27 0.73 9.80 -8.61
N ALA A 28 1.01 9.37 -7.37
CA ALA A 28 0.45 8.15 -6.80
C ALA A 28 -1.09 8.24 -6.69
N ARG A 29 -1.63 9.40 -6.30
CA ARG A 29 -3.08 9.66 -6.34
C ARG A 29 -3.64 9.52 -7.75
N GLY A 30 -2.95 10.09 -8.74
CA GLY A 30 -3.33 9.97 -10.16
C GLY A 30 -3.28 8.52 -10.68
N CYS A 31 -2.27 7.74 -10.30
CA CYS A 31 -2.15 6.33 -10.68
C CYS A 31 -3.23 5.45 -10.06
N LEU A 32 -3.67 5.76 -8.84
CA LEU A 32 -4.79 5.07 -8.22
C LEU A 32 -6.13 5.52 -8.82
N GLY A 33 -6.13 6.62 -9.58
CA GLY A 33 -7.04 6.89 -10.69
C GLY A 33 -8.50 7.10 -10.34
N ASP A 34 -8.83 7.12 -9.05
CA ASP A 34 -10.21 7.20 -8.63
C ASP A 34 -10.47 8.46 -7.82
N PRO A 35 -11.24 9.44 -8.35
CA PRO A 35 -11.65 10.60 -7.59
C PRO A 35 -12.53 10.24 -6.38
N THR A 36 -13.05 9.01 -6.33
CA THR A 36 -13.79 8.46 -5.18
C THR A 36 -12.89 7.77 -4.17
N LEU A 37 -11.57 7.74 -4.38
CA LEU A 37 -10.65 7.10 -3.44
C LEU A 37 -10.80 7.78 -2.08
N PRO A 38 -11.29 7.04 -1.07
CA PRO A 38 -11.57 7.64 0.22
C PRO A 38 -10.25 8.12 0.86
N PRO A 39 -10.31 9.14 1.73
CA PRO A 39 -9.10 9.63 2.41
C PRO A 39 -8.38 8.53 3.19
N ARG A 40 -9.12 7.48 3.57
CA ARG A 40 -8.62 6.33 4.31
C ARG A 40 -8.86 5.05 3.53
N LEU A 41 -7.82 4.24 3.44
CA LEU A 41 -7.83 2.89 2.93
C LEU A 41 -7.72 1.91 4.10
N TYR A 42 -8.30 0.73 3.94
CA TYR A 42 -8.31 -0.30 4.97
C TYR A 42 -7.30 -1.39 4.63
N ILE A 43 -6.39 -1.68 5.55
CA ILE A 43 -5.43 -2.78 5.41
C ILE A 43 -5.61 -3.80 6.53
N PHE A 44 -5.27 -5.05 6.23
CA PHE A 44 -5.13 -6.07 7.27
C PHE A 44 -3.73 -6.04 7.87
N ARG A 45 -3.64 -5.83 9.19
CA ARG A 45 -2.42 -6.07 9.94
C ARG A 45 -2.48 -7.51 10.44
N SER A 46 -1.48 -8.32 10.06
CA SER A 46 -1.28 -9.57 10.80
C SER A 46 -0.82 -9.20 12.20
N GLY A 47 -1.68 -9.38 13.21
CA GLY A 47 -1.19 -9.56 14.58
C GLY A 47 -0.23 -10.73 14.55
N GLY A 48 0.96 -10.59 15.12
CA GLY A 48 1.95 -11.68 15.13
C GLY A 48 1.30 -12.97 15.66
N GLY A 49 1.15 -13.98 14.81
CA GLY A 49 0.47 -15.22 15.13
C GLY A 49 -0.48 -15.68 14.02
N GLY A 50 0.05 -16.42 13.05
CA GLY A 50 -0.74 -17.05 11.99
C GLY A 50 0.15 -17.90 11.10
N GLY A 51 0.29 -19.18 11.47
CA GLY A 51 1.25 -20.12 10.90
C GLY A 51 1.00 -20.45 9.43
N GLY A 52 2.06 -20.33 8.65
CA GLY A 52 2.35 -21.17 7.49
C GLY A 52 3.80 -21.60 7.68
N GLY A 53 4.01 -22.89 7.92
CA GLY A 53 5.31 -23.45 8.31
C GLY A 53 6.41 -23.21 7.28
N ALA A 54 7.63 -23.44 7.78
CA ALA A 54 8.91 -23.40 7.09
C ALA A 54 9.40 -22.00 6.68
N ALA A 55 10.68 -21.78 6.95
CA ALA A 55 11.48 -20.68 6.45
C ALA A 55 11.38 -20.60 4.91
N ALA A 56 10.36 -19.91 4.40
CA ALA A 56 10.28 -19.56 3.00
C ALA A 56 11.24 -18.38 2.76
N PRO A 57 12.01 -18.39 1.64
CA PRO A 57 12.87 -17.26 1.29
C PRO A 57 12.06 -15.97 1.30
N ALA A 58 12.70 -14.84 1.60
CA ALA A 58 12.10 -13.52 1.75
C ALA A 58 11.28 -13.11 0.51
N ARG A 59 10.07 -13.65 0.40
CA ARG A 59 9.22 -13.46 -0.77
C ARG A 59 8.71 -12.02 -0.72
N PRO A 60 8.83 -11.27 -1.82
CA PRO A 60 8.33 -9.89 -1.88
C PRO A 60 6.86 -9.85 -1.43
N ARG A 61 6.57 -9.02 -0.43
CA ARG A 61 5.24 -8.90 0.16
C ARG A 61 4.46 -7.80 -0.54
N VAL A 62 3.19 -8.07 -0.82
CA VAL A 62 2.26 -7.06 -1.34
C VAL A 62 1.45 -6.50 -0.17
N LEU A 63 1.40 -5.19 -0.05
CA LEU A 63 0.52 -4.49 0.88
C LEU A 63 -0.86 -4.34 0.21
N LEU A 64 -1.85 -5.07 0.71
CA LEU A 64 -3.21 -5.04 0.18
C LEU A 64 -4.07 -4.03 0.96
N ALA A 65 -4.66 -3.08 0.24
CA ALA A 65 -5.54 -2.04 0.74
C ALA A 65 -6.92 -2.13 0.07
N PHE A 66 -7.96 -1.80 0.83
CA PHE A 66 -9.35 -1.77 0.39
C PHE A 66 -9.93 -0.38 0.57
N ARG A 67 -10.89 -0.01 -0.27
CA ARG A 67 -11.58 1.29 -0.19
C ARG A 67 -12.70 1.29 0.85
N SER A 68 -13.29 0.13 1.12
CA SER A 68 -14.34 -0.07 2.11
C SER A 68 -13.94 -1.13 3.15
N ALA A 69 -14.40 -0.94 4.39
CA ALA A 69 -14.26 -1.92 5.45
C ALA A 69 -15.06 -3.20 5.16
N ASP A 70 -16.24 -3.07 4.55
CA ASP A 70 -17.10 -4.20 4.18
C ASP A 70 -16.43 -5.10 3.14
N THR A 71 -15.81 -4.50 2.12
CA THR A 71 -15.06 -5.22 1.08
C THR A 71 -13.85 -5.92 1.68
N ALA A 72 -13.13 -5.26 2.60
CA ALA A 72 -12.01 -5.88 3.30
C ALA A 72 -12.49 -7.10 4.10
N LEU A 73 -13.56 -6.95 4.88
CA LEU A 73 -14.09 -8.02 5.73
C LEU A 73 -14.59 -9.20 4.89
N SER A 74 -15.33 -8.93 3.83
CA SER A 74 -15.81 -9.94 2.88
C SER A 74 -14.65 -10.71 2.26
N PHE A 75 -13.59 -10.02 1.85
CA PHE A 75 -12.36 -10.66 1.37
C PHE A 75 -11.71 -11.54 2.44
N ALA A 76 -11.61 -11.07 3.69
CA ALA A 76 -11.00 -11.84 4.77
C ALA A 76 -11.78 -13.13 5.10
N GLN A 77 -13.12 -13.06 5.06
CA GLN A 77 -13.98 -14.23 5.22
C GLN A 77 -13.80 -15.21 4.06
N ALA A 78 -13.82 -14.72 2.81
CA ALA A 78 -13.69 -15.55 1.62
C ALA A 78 -12.32 -16.25 1.51
N THR A 79 -11.25 -15.61 2.00
CA THR A 79 -9.88 -16.14 1.93
C THR A 79 -9.44 -16.88 3.20
N GLY A 80 -10.27 -16.93 4.24
CA GLY A 80 -9.94 -17.60 5.49
C GLY A 80 -8.79 -16.94 6.25
N LEU A 81 -8.71 -15.61 6.22
CA LEU A 81 -7.65 -14.79 6.83
C LEU A 81 -7.68 -14.82 8.38
N GLY A 82 -7.43 -16.00 8.97
CA GLY A 82 -7.24 -16.22 10.41
C GLY A 82 -8.43 -15.87 11.32
N ALA A 83 -8.31 -16.20 12.61
CA ALA A 83 -9.39 -16.06 13.60
C ALA A 83 -9.66 -14.61 14.06
N ALA A 84 -8.77 -13.64 13.77
CA ALA A 84 -8.94 -12.24 14.15
C ALA A 84 -8.04 -11.28 13.33
N PRO A 85 -8.29 -11.10 12.02
CA PRO A 85 -7.53 -10.14 11.23
C PRO A 85 -7.82 -8.71 11.74
N ARG A 86 -6.78 -7.99 12.16
CA ARG A 86 -6.94 -6.61 12.65
C ARG A 86 -6.97 -5.65 11.48
N LEU A 87 -8.15 -5.13 11.17
CA LEU A 87 -8.31 -4.09 10.18
C LEU A 87 -7.78 -2.76 10.73
N ALA A 88 -6.97 -2.07 9.94
CA ALA A 88 -6.48 -0.74 10.25
C ALA A 88 -6.81 0.21 9.10
N ALA A 89 -7.35 1.39 9.44
CA ALA A 89 -7.53 2.47 8.48
C ALA A 89 -6.22 3.27 8.38
N MET A 90 -5.70 3.43 7.17
CA MET A 90 -4.47 4.16 6.88
C MET A 90 -4.68 5.06 5.67
N GLU A 91 -4.07 6.23 5.69
CA GLU A 91 -4.09 7.17 4.59
C GLU A 91 -3.01 6.81 3.56
N LEU A 92 -3.14 7.32 2.33
CA LEU A 92 -2.27 6.92 1.22
C LEU A 92 -0.79 7.23 1.49
N GLY A 93 -0.47 8.43 1.96
CA GLY A 93 0.89 8.82 2.34
C GLY A 93 1.49 7.90 3.41
N GLN A 94 0.70 7.40 4.35
CA GLN A 94 1.16 6.40 5.32
C GLN A 94 1.52 5.06 4.66
N LEU A 95 0.72 4.61 3.68
CA LEU A 95 0.98 3.38 2.93
C LEU A 95 2.22 3.52 2.02
N LEU A 96 2.38 4.67 1.38
CA LEU A 96 3.57 4.98 0.58
C LEU A 96 4.82 5.14 1.45
N ALA A 97 4.70 5.72 2.64
CA ALA A 97 5.78 5.76 3.63
C ALA A 97 6.20 4.34 4.04
N ALA A 98 5.25 3.44 4.27
CA ALA A 98 5.53 2.04 4.58
C ALA A 98 6.25 1.34 3.42
N LEU A 99 5.87 1.62 2.17
CA LEU A 99 6.55 1.13 0.97
C LEU A 99 8.01 1.58 0.89
N ILE A 100 8.35 2.80 1.32
CA ILE A 100 9.74 3.30 1.36
C ILE A 100 10.50 2.66 2.52
N GLN A 101 9.91 2.67 3.72
CA GLN A 101 10.58 2.26 4.95
C GLN A 101 10.78 0.75 5.07
N ARG A 102 9.96 -0.07 4.39
CA ARG A 102 9.98 -1.54 4.52
C ARG A 102 10.37 -2.18 3.18
N PRO A 103 11.65 -2.54 2.96
CA PRO A 103 12.10 -3.12 1.69
C PRO A 103 11.50 -4.49 1.38
N THR A 104 10.94 -5.17 2.39
CA THR A 104 10.22 -6.43 2.20
C THR A 104 8.86 -6.26 1.53
N ILE A 105 8.33 -5.04 1.47
CA ILE A 105 7.09 -4.71 0.75
C ILE A 105 7.47 -4.28 -0.66
N SER A 106 7.09 -5.08 -1.66
CA SER A 106 7.42 -4.82 -3.05
C SER A 106 6.37 -4.00 -3.78
N ALA A 107 5.11 -4.00 -3.31
CA ALA A 107 4.01 -3.31 -3.98
C ALA A 107 2.89 -2.94 -3.01
N LEU A 108 2.16 -1.88 -3.34
CA LEU A 108 0.84 -1.55 -2.82
C LEU A 108 -0.20 -1.93 -3.87
N LEU A 109 -1.20 -2.71 -3.47
CA LEU A 109 -2.35 -3.06 -4.28
C LEU A 109 -3.61 -2.50 -3.60
N VAL A 110 -4.31 -1.61 -4.29
CA VAL A 110 -5.62 -1.10 -3.87
C VAL A 110 -6.68 -1.90 -4.62
N ALA A 111 -7.40 -2.75 -3.88
CA ALA A 111 -8.45 -3.60 -4.41
C ALA A 111 -9.54 -2.77 -5.09
N SER A 112 -9.98 -3.23 -6.26
CA SER A 112 -11.20 -2.74 -6.89
C SER A 112 -12.42 -3.24 -6.10
N GLU A 113 -13.48 -2.43 -6.05
CA GLU A 113 -14.74 -2.82 -5.38
C GLU A 113 -15.60 -3.74 -6.25
N VAL A 114 -15.24 -3.90 -7.52
CA VAL A 114 -15.88 -4.88 -8.40
C VAL A 114 -15.49 -6.27 -7.92
N GLU A 115 -16.48 -7.13 -7.64
CA GLU A 115 -16.29 -8.55 -7.35
C GLU A 115 -15.54 -9.22 -8.52
N GLY A 116 -14.22 -9.25 -8.41
CA GLY A 116 -13.31 -9.79 -9.40
C GLY A 116 -12.85 -11.19 -9.02
N ARG A 117 -12.43 -11.96 -10.03
CA ARG A 117 -11.73 -13.23 -9.78
C ARG A 117 -10.42 -12.94 -9.06
N LEU A 118 -10.14 -13.69 -8.00
CA LEU A 118 -8.84 -13.64 -7.35
C LEU A 118 -7.77 -14.15 -8.33
N ARG A 119 -6.77 -13.31 -8.65
CA ARG A 119 -5.59 -13.73 -9.41
C ARG A 119 -4.48 -14.06 -8.44
N ALA A 120 -4.07 -15.33 -8.41
CA ALA A 120 -3.06 -15.84 -7.47
C ALA A 120 -3.39 -15.51 -5.99
N GLY A 121 -4.68 -15.50 -5.63
CA GLY A 121 -5.15 -15.20 -4.27
C GLY A 121 -5.28 -13.72 -3.92
N LEU A 122 -5.06 -12.81 -4.86
CA LEU A 122 -5.23 -11.36 -4.68
C LEU A 122 -6.40 -10.83 -5.53
N PRO A 123 -7.16 -9.83 -5.05
CA PRO A 123 -8.19 -9.18 -5.84
C PRO A 123 -7.56 -8.37 -6.98
N ASP A 124 -8.33 -8.13 -8.05
CA ASP A 124 -7.94 -7.16 -9.07
C ASP A 124 -7.95 -5.73 -8.47
N GLY A 125 -7.15 -4.83 -9.03
CA GLY A 125 -7.04 -3.47 -8.49
C GLY A 125 -5.91 -2.63 -9.06
N SER A 126 -5.80 -1.40 -8.57
CA SER A 126 -4.73 -0.48 -8.93
C SER A 126 -3.48 -0.80 -8.13
N ARG A 127 -2.34 -0.95 -8.81
CA ARG A 127 -1.09 -1.41 -8.20
C ARG A 127 0.04 -0.41 -8.40
N ILE A 128 0.77 -0.12 -7.33
CA ILE A 128 1.99 0.68 -7.35
C ILE A 128 3.13 -0.21 -6.86
N GLU A 129 4.07 -0.53 -7.74
CA GLU A 129 5.31 -1.21 -7.37
C GLU A 129 6.22 -0.25 -6.61
N ARG A 130 6.95 -0.76 -5.61
CA ARG A 130 7.99 -0.03 -4.88
C ARG A 130 9.05 0.48 -5.85
N ALA A 131 9.46 -0.34 -6.82
CA ALA A 131 10.45 0.06 -7.81
C ALA A 131 9.99 1.30 -8.60
N THR A 132 8.74 1.31 -9.07
CA THR A 132 8.15 2.45 -9.77
C THR A 132 8.01 3.68 -8.86
N LEU A 133 7.65 3.49 -7.58
CA LEU A 133 7.60 4.58 -6.61
C LEU A 133 8.97 5.24 -6.41
N LEU A 134 10.03 4.43 -6.27
CA LEU A 134 11.39 4.93 -6.08
C LEU A 134 11.93 5.60 -7.34
N ASP A 135 11.65 5.03 -8.51
CA ASP A 135 11.99 5.64 -9.80
C ASP A 135 11.30 7.00 -9.95
N GLN A 136 10.02 7.09 -9.60
CA GLN A 136 9.29 8.35 -9.64
C GLN A 136 9.85 9.40 -8.66
N LEU A 137 10.25 8.99 -7.46
CA LEU A 137 10.93 9.88 -6.51
C LEU A 137 12.24 10.40 -7.11
N GLN A 138 13.04 9.52 -7.72
CA GLN A 138 14.29 9.90 -8.37
C GLN A 138 14.06 10.88 -9.53
N ILE A 139 13.08 10.59 -10.40
CA ILE A 139 12.73 11.45 -11.53
C ILE A 139 12.26 12.82 -11.05
N ALA A 140 11.45 12.87 -10.00
CA ALA A 140 10.95 14.13 -9.45
C ALA A 140 12.07 14.94 -8.78
N ASP A 141 13.02 14.27 -8.13
CA ASP A 141 14.18 14.91 -7.47
C ASP A 141 15.17 15.49 -8.48
N CYS A 142 15.45 14.79 -9.58
CA CYS A 142 16.35 15.29 -10.63
C CYS A 142 15.78 16.44 -11.48
N ARG A 143 14.47 16.73 -11.37
CA ARG A 143 13.80 17.81 -12.10
C ARG A 143 13.75 19.14 -11.34
N LEU A 144 14.23 19.14 -10.09
CA LEU A 144 14.27 20.28 -9.18
C LEU A 144 15.71 20.79 -9.05
#